data_AF-A0A328T4A0-F1
#
_entry.id   AF-A0A328T4A0-F1
#
_cell.length_a   1.000
_cell.length_b   1.000
_cell.length_c   1.000
_cell.angle_alpha   90.00
_cell.angle_beta   90.00
_cell.angle_gamma   90.00
#
_symmetry.space_group_name_H-M   'P 1'
#
loop_
_entity.id
_entity.type
_entity.pdbx_description
1 polymer ?
#
loop_
_entity_poly.entity_id
_entity_poly.type
_entity_poly.pdbx_seq_one_letter_code
_entity_poly.pdbx_strand_id
1 'polypeptide(L)'
;MKIASMLAWAGVSCLVWTAPAVAAGPPPGSYLLSCTGAAVQGDALSASCQTLSGSFQQTTLEQLGTCQNEVMKGGDIANLNGNLVCVPNLPNATGEAYPQSETTVNGWVYSGNQAALIRHAWSIWAGLTQYTGKVNGTPVRAFETWTTPSNMIYRIQSGLGTDVVKGRVLLQKSQLLRPGSRFKLEMPHQFRNLQPMLKSASAIPDGDTKIFVTVAYNPAAAEHAIRNKLFLQSTLNRYLKEGYTQIPVFPTSAITIKPVYKVIQKNETDGNVKDGIYTMPGWPGTPSPAKTFPEPDWGACVYVDVNQSGPSTGNAIDKGCAGRTASTTFHVSDFIHHVITAQEAPAIASQTRMKVSAGDIAILVGMHVTTRETTRWAWQTFWWSANPDQPYLPSDSTIAAARPQQDMDAESGHYAMALSYQMVAPAQPINGGQSVGHSVIAYNPHLEAGFSPSTFQARGSITQPDGKVITNEYGVQTNCMSCHGQAQYQSTPGHYKDPDNREKPYAADFYFGLNDPSFQGKLQLDFAWSILGNLVLDDDGGQGMVKSKKAMQK
;
A
#
# COMPACT_ATOMS: atom_id res chain seq x y z
N MET A 1 60.59 59.02 -47.83
CA MET A 1 60.56 59.57 -46.45
C MET A 1 59.66 58.67 -45.61
N LYS A 2 60.24 57.76 -44.82
CA LYS A 2 60.44 57.87 -43.36
C LYS A 2 59.16 57.58 -42.55
N ILE A 3 59.03 56.36 -42.02
CA ILE A 3 59.20 55.98 -40.60
C ILE A 3 58.50 54.64 -40.33
N ALA A 4 59.24 53.74 -39.66
CA ALA A 4 58.84 52.43 -39.21
C ALA A 4 57.99 52.50 -37.93
N SER A 5 57.08 51.54 -37.73
CA SER A 5 56.41 51.30 -36.46
C SER A 5 56.61 49.83 -36.07
N MET A 6 57.41 49.60 -35.03
CA MET A 6 57.52 48.33 -34.32
C MET A 6 56.29 48.17 -33.41
N LEU A 7 55.55 47.07 -33.55
CA LEU A 7 54.61 46.61 -32.52
C LEU A 7 55.20 45.36 -31.86
N ALA A 8 55.50 45.47 -30.57
CA ALA A 8 55.89 44.35 -29.72
C ALA A 8 54.64 43.55 -29.32
N TRP A 9 54.64 42.25 -29.59
CA TRP A 9 53.67 41.30 -29.07
C TRP A 9 54.08 40.89 -27.65
N ALA A 10 53.28 41.27 -26.65
CA ALA A 10 53.36 40.70 -25.31
C ALA A 10 52.51 39.43 -25.26
N GLY A 11 53.16 38.26 -25.17
CA GLY A 11 52.51 36.97 -24.98
C GLY A 11 51.94 36.86 -23.57
N VAL A 12 50.61 36.83 -23.45
CA VAL A 12 49.91 36.46 -22.21
C VAL A 12 49.83 34.93 -22.17
N SER A 13 50.66 34.30 -21.35
CA SER A 13 50.51 32.88 -20.99
C SER A 13 49.28 32.71 -20.10
N CYS A 14 48.18 32.22 -20.67
CA CYS A 14 47.05 31.69 -19.90
C CYS A 14 47.47 30.38 -19.21
N LEU A 15 47.83 30.47 -17.93
CA LEU A 15 47.86 29.33 -17.02
C LEU A 15 46.43 28.79 -16.87
N VAL A 16 46.12 27.70 -17.56
CA VAL A 16 44.89 26.94 -17.35
C VAL A 16 44.98 26.26 -15.99
N TRP A 17 44.30 26.83 -14.99
CA TRP A 17 44.07 26.15 -13.72
C TRP A 17 43.03 25.05 -13.96
N THR A 18 43.49 23.81 -14.07
CA THR A 18 42.60 22.65 -13.95
C THR A 18 42.17 22.54 -12.50
N ALA A 19 40.93 22.97 -12.19
CA ALA A 19 40.33 22.66 -10.91
C ALA A 19 40.29 21.13 -10.74
N PRO A 20 40.65 20.57 -9.56
CA PRO A 20 40.52 19.14 -9.33
C PRO A 20 39.04 18.75 -9.49
N ALA A 21 38.78 17.71 -10.29
CA ALA A 21 37.47 17.12 -10.37
C ALA A 21 37.06 16.64 -8.98
N VAL A 22 36.08 17.32 -8.38
CA VAL A 22 35.42 16.82 -7.17
C VAL A 22 34.80 15.48 -7.55
N ALA A 23 35.28 14.39 -6.97
CA ALA A 23 34.64 13.09 -7.15
C ALA A 23 33.17 13.24 -6.81
N ALA A 24 32.29 13.07 -7.79
CA ALA A 24 30.85 13.13 -7.56
C ALA A 24 30.52 12.10 -6.48
N GLY A 25 29.91 12.56 -5.39
CA GLY A 25 29.47 11.68 -4.31
C GLY A 25 28.54 10.58 -4.83
N PRO A 26 28.36 9.48 -4.08
CA PRO A 26 27.42 8.44 -4.48
C PRO A 26 26.02 9.04 -4.69
N PRO A 27 25.23 8.50 -5.65
CA PRO A 27 23.90 9.01 -5.92
C PRO A 27 23.02 8.98 -4.65
N PRO A 28 22.10 9.94 -4.48
CA PRO A 28 21.24 9.97 -3.32
C PRO A 28 20.30 8.76 -3.30
N GLY A 29 20.01 8.28 -2.10
CA GLY A 29 18.98 7.26 -1.89
C GLY A 29 18.95 6.71 -0.46
N SER A 30 17.85 6.06 -0.10
CA SER A 30 17.67 5.47 1.23
C SER A 30 18.64 4.33 1.53
N TYR A 31 19.23 3.72 0.50
CA TYR A 31 20.26 2.68 0.65
C TYR A 31 21.46 3.15 1.50
N LEU A 32 21.82 4.45 1.45
CA LEU A 32 22.93 5.03 2.21
C LEU A 32 22.78 4.89 3.74
N LEU A 33 21.56 4.62 4.23
CA LEU A 33 21.30 4.36 5.65
C LEU A 33 21.81 2.99 6.12
N SER A 34 22.04 2.06 5.19
CA SER A 34 22.29 0.64 5.50
C SER A 34 23.33 -0.03 4.59
N CYS A 35 23.89 0.70 3.63
CA CYS A 35 24.96 0.25 2.76
C CYS A 35 26.21 1.09 2.96
N THR A 36 27.39 0.48 2.76
CA THR A 36 28.69 1.14 2.82
C THR A 36 29.51 0.85 1.57
N GLY A 37 30.53 1.67 1.30
CA GLY A 37 31.43 1.48 0.15
C GLY A 37 30.75 1.71 -1.21
N ALA A 38 29.76 2.62 -1.27
CA ALA A 38 29.07 2.94 -2.50
C ALA A 38 30.04 3.53 -3.55
N ALA A 39 30.12 2.89 -4.72
CA ALA A 39 31.00 3.29 -5.81
C ALA A 39 30.26 3.17 -7.15
N VAL A 40 30.42 4.18 -8.00
CA VAL A 40 29.88 4.18 -9.37
C VAL A 40 31.01 3.81 -10.32
N GLN A 41 30.77 2.81 -11.17
CA GLN A 41 31.67 2.41 -12.25
C GLN A 41 30.87 2.22 -13.54
N GLY A 42 31.09 3.09 -14.53
CA GLY A 42 30.26 3.11 -15.73
C GLY A 42 28.80 3.43 -15.38
N ASP A 43 27.88 2.59 -15.85
CA ASP A 43 26.44 2.71 -15.59
C ASP A 43 25.94 1.78 -14.45
N ALA A 44 26.83 1.47 -13.50
CA ALA A 44 26.54 0.60 -12.38
C ALA A 44 26.91 1.25 -11.04
N LEU A 45 26.06 1.04 -10.04
CA LEU A 45 26.31 1.39 -8.64
C LEU A 45 26.55 0.12 -7.83
N SER A 46 27.71 0.00 -7.20
CA SER A 46 28.02 -1.13 -6.30
C SER A 46 28.12 -0.66 -4.86
N ALA A 47 27.68 -1.49 -3.91
CA ALA A 47 27.83 -1.25 -2.48
C ALA A 47 27.78 -2.57 -1.67
N SER A 48 28.23 -2.50 -0.42
CA SER A 48 28.02 -3.54 0.58
C SER A 48 26.79 -3.20 1.43
N CYS A 49 25.70 -3.93 1.26
CA CYS A 49 24.39 -3.62 1.84
C CYS A 49 24.01 -4.59 2.95
N GLN A 50 23.44 -4.06 4.04
CA GLN A 50 22.99 -4.87 5.17
C GLN A 50 21.72 -5.66 4.84
N THR A 51 21.71 -6.97 5.13
CA THR A 51 20.55 -7.85 5.03
C THR A 51 19.64 -7.73 6.26
N LEU A 52 18.44 -8.31 6.21
CA LEU A 52 17.52 -8.37 7.35
C LEU A 52 18.10 -9.13 8.56
N SER A 53 18.97 -10.12 8.32
CA SER A 53 19.72 -10.84 9.36
C SER A 53 20.86 -10.02 9.97
N GLY A 54 21.17 -8.86 9.41
CA GLY A 54 22.24 -7.96 9.85
C GLY A 54 23.61 -8.24 9.23
N SER A 55 23.75 -9.31 8.43
CA SER A 55 24.96 -9.55 7.61
C SER A 55 25.07 -8.55 6.46
N PHE A 56 26.22 -8.48 5.80
CA PHE A 56 26.43 -7.60 4.65
C PHE A 56 26.62 -8.42 3.37
N GLN A 57 26.02 -7.95 2.28
CA GLN A 57 26.09 -8.56 0.96
C GLN A 57 26.62 -7.52 -0.05
N GLN A 58 27.56 -7.93 -0.89
CA GLN A 58 27.97 -7.13 -2.05
C GLN A 58 26.85 -7.17 -3.09
N THR A 59 26.50 -6.02 -3.63
CA THR A 59 25.40 -5.87 -4.58
C THR A 59 25.72 -4.79 -5.59
N THR A 60 25.18 -4.94 -6.79
CA THR A 60 25.30 -3.98 -7.88
C THR A 60 23.92 -3.68 -8.45
N LEU A 61 23.60 -2.40 -8.57
CA LEU A 61 22.48 -1.89 -9.37
C LEU A 61 23.02 -1.55 -10.76
N GLU A 62 22.61 -2.32 -11.75
CA GLU A 62 22.85 -2.03 -13.17
C GLU A 62 21.88 -0.95 -13.67
N GLN A 63 22.20 -0.36 -14.83
CA GLN A 63 21.37 0.66 -15.49
C GLN A 63 21.10 1.87 -14.58
N LEU A 64 22.15 2.34 -13.90
CA LEU A 64 22.07 3.43 -12.93
C LEU A 64 21.45 4.69 -13.53
N GLY A 65 21.78 5.04 -14.78
CA GLY A 65 21.23 6.21 -15.47
C GLY A 65 19.70 6.15 -15.61
N THR A 66 19.16 4.97 -15.94
CA THR A 66 17.70 4.75 -15.95
C THR A 66 17.11 4.96 -14.57
N CYS A 67 17.75 4.40 -13.54
CA CYS A 67 17.25 4.57 -12.18
C CYS A 67 17.34 6.02 -11.68
N GLN A 68 18.40 6.75 -12.03
CA GLN A 68 18.54 8.16 -11.69
C GLN A 68 17.43 9.00 -12.29
N ASN A 69 16.96 8.69 -13.51
CA ASN A 69 15.78 9.34 -14.09
C ASN A 69 14.53 9.11 -13.24
N GLU A 70 14.35 7.92 -12.68
CA GLU A 70 13.24 7.63 -11.77
C GLU A 70 13.41 8.36 -10.43
N VAL A 71 14.62 8.45 -9.87
CA VAL A 71 14.93 9.26 -8.68
C VAL A 71 14.58 10.73 -8.91
N MET A 72 14.89 11.28 -10.09
CA MET A 72 14.54 12.66 -10.44
C MET A 72 13.02 12.89 -10.53
N LYS A 73 12.23 11.84 -10.80
CA LYS A 73 10.76 11.85 -10.77
C LYS A 73 10.17 11.52 -9.39
N GLY A 74 11.01 11.55 -8.35
CA GLY A 74 10.62 11.25 -6.98
C GLY A 74 10.68 9.77 -6.60
N GLY A 75 11.43 8.96 -7.35
CA GLY A 75 11.83 7.60 -6.96
C GLY A 75 12.98 7.59 -5.94
N ASP A 76 13.55 6.42 -5.68
CA ASP A 76 14.62 6.19 -4.71
C ASP A 76 15.56 5.06 -5.16
N ILE A 77 16.77 5.03 -4.60
CA ILE A 77 17.65 3.85 -4.63
C ILE A 77 17.63 3.28 -3.22
N ALA A 78 17.18 2.04 -3.08
CA ALA A 78 16.98 1.43 -1.78
C ALA A 78 17.79 0.15 -1.58
N ASN A 79 18.00 -0.19 -0.32
CA ASN A 79 18.46 -1.52 0.09
C ASN A 79 17.24 -2.40 0.40
N LEU A 80 17.10 -3.50 -0.34
CA LEU A 80 16.10 -4.54 -0.13
C LEU A 80 16.84 -5.84 0.23
N ASN A 81 16.92 -6.09 1.55
CA ASN A 81 17.53 -7.30 2.10
C ASN A 81 18.93 -7.59 1.53
N GLY A 82 19.80 -6.58 1.49
CA GLY A 82 21.17 -6.69 0.97
C GLY A 82 21.31 -6.44 -0.53
N ASN A 83 20.22 -6.11 -1.25
CA ASN A 83 20.22 -5.83 -2.69
C ASN A 83 19.97 -4.33 -2.94
N LEU A 84 20.77 -3.70 -3.78
CA LEU A 84 20.45 -2.38 -4.33
C LEU A 84 19.34 -2.51 -5.36
N VAL A 85 18.26 -1.75 -5.21
CA VAL A 85 17.10 -1.81 -6.11
C VAL A 85 16.66 -0.39 -6.46
N CYS A 86 16.28 -0.20 -7.72
CA CYS A 86 15.59 1.00 -8.16
C CYS A 86 14.13 0.99 -7.70
N VAL A 87 13.73 2.01 -6.96
CA VAL A 87 12.38 2.16 -6.42
C VAL A 87 11.70 3.33 -7.12
N PRO A 88 10.98 3.11 -8.22
CA PRO A 88 10.29 4.19 -8.90
C PRO A 88 9.12 4.72 -8.07
N ASN A 89 8.74 5.96 -8.35
CA ASN A 89 7.53 6.57 -7.81
C ASN A 89 6.27 5.84 -8.29
N LEU A 90 6.15 5.71 -9.62
CA LEU A 90 5.24 4.81 -10.34
C LEU A 90 5.76 4.71 -11.80
N PRO A 91 6.12 3.53 -12.31
CA PRO A 91 6.48 3.35 -13.72
C PRO A 91 5.35 3.79 -14.66
N ASN A 92 5.68 4.53 -15.70
CA ASN A 92 4.72 4.88 -16.74
C ASN A 92 4.63 3.77 -17.80
N ALA A 93 3.82 2.75 -17.52
CA ALA A 93 3.67 1.58 -18.39
C ALA A 93 2.83 1.85 -19.65
N THR A 94 1.84 2.75 -19.57
CA THR A 94 0.81 2.93 -20.62
C THR A 94 0.95 4.24 -21.40
N GLY A 95 1.89 5.10 -21.01
CA GLY A 95 2.02 6.47 -21.51
C GLY A 95 1.14 7.49 -20.77
N GLU A 96 0.14 7.05 -19.99
CA GLU A 96 -0.68 7.95 -19.17
C GLU A 96 0.18 8.70 -18.12
N ALA A 97 -0.03 10.00 -18.02
CA ALA A 97 0.72 10.81 -17.08
C ALA A 97 0.31 10.50 -15.64
N TYR A 98 1.31 10.33 -14.76
CA TYR A 98 1.11 10.29 -13.32
C TYR A 98 2.18 11.13 -12.61
N PRO A 99 1.81 11.96 -11.61
CA PRO A 99 0.44 12.27 -11.21
C PRO A 99 -0.30 13.13 -12.24
N GLN A 100 -1.62 13.01 -12.29
CA GLN A 100 -2.51 13.95 -12.96
C GLN A 100 -2.75 15.19 -12.09
N SER A 101 -3.09 16.31 -12.74
CA SER A 101 -3.50 17.51 -12.01
C SER A 101 -4.87 17.32 -11.35
N GLU A 102 -5.09 17.93 -10.19
CA GLU A 102 -6.40 17.89 -9.51
C GLU A 102 -7.53 18.39 -10.43
N THR A 103 -7.25 19.43 -11.24
CA THR A 103 -8.20 19.95 -12.23
C THR A 103 -8.57 18.91 -13.28
N THR A 104 -7.61 18.13 -13.75
CA THR A 104 -7.84 17.06 -14.74
C THR A 104 -8.75 15.97 -14.15
N VAL A 105 -8.39 15.44 -12.99
CA VAL A 105 -9.14 14.35 -12.35
C VAL A 105 -10.54 14.83 -11.95
N ASN A 106 -10.66 16.02 -11.34
CA ASN A 106 -11.97 16.60 -11.02
C ASN A 106 -12.79 16.87 -12.28
N GLY A 107 -12.16 17.29 -13.38
CA GLY A 107 -12.83 17.46 -14.67
C GLY A 107 -13.50 16.17 -15.14
N TRP A 108 -12.85 15.02 -15.00
CA TRP A 108 -13.44 13.72 -15.30
C TRP A 108 -14.58 13.36 -14.35
N VAL A 109 -14.40 13.58 -13.05
CA VAL A 109 -15.41 13.28 -12.02
C VAL A 109 -16.69 14.10 -12.24
N TYR A 110 -16.59 15.43 -12.31
CA TYR A 110 -17.75 16.31 -12.42
C TYR A 110 -18.48 16.22 -13.77
N SER A 111 -17.78 15.81 -14.84
CA SER A 111 -18.40 15.56 -16.15
C SER A 111 -18.96 14.14 -16.30
N GLY A 112 -18.73 13.25 -15.33
CA GLY A 112 -19.12 11.84 -15.42
C GLY A 112 -18.33 11.04 -16.47
N ASN A 113 -17.10 11.45 -16.80
CA ASN A 113 -16.26 10.78 -17.79
C ASN A 113 -15.68 9.47 -17.26
N GLN A 114 -16.51 8.42 -17.21
CA GLN A 114 -16.13 7.10 -16.71
C GLN A 114 -14.95 6.49 -17.49
N ALA A 115 -14.89 6.69 -18.81
CA ALA A 115 -13.81 6.16 -19.63
C ALA A 115 -12.44 6.69 -19.21
N ALA A 116 -12.34 7.98 -18.85
CA ALA A 116 -11.10 8.56 -18.34
C ALA A 116 -10.74 8.05 -16.93
N LEU A 117 -11.73 7.96 -16.04
CA LEU A 117 -11.52 7.44 -14.67
C LEU A 117 -11.03 5.98 -14.69
N ILE A 118 -11.67 5.14 -15.51
CA ILE A 118 -11.32 3.72 -15.67
C ILE A 118 -9.92 3.57 -16.28
N ARG A 119 -9.62 4.30 -17.36
CA ARG A 119 -8.31 4.27 -18.01
C ARG A 119 -7.19 4.70 -17.06
N HIS A 120 -7.42 5.77 -16.29
CA HIS A 120 -6.47 6.25 -15.28
C HIS A 120 -6.22 5.21 -14.18
N ALA A 121 -7.29 4.62 -13.62
CA ALA A 121 -7.16 3.58 -12.60
C ALA A 121 -6.39 2.34 -13.10
N TRP A 122 -6.63 1.90 -14.34
CA TRP A 122 -5.87 0.81 -14.96
C TRP A 122 -4.41 1.17 -15.23
N SER A 123 -4.12 2.42 -15.63
CA SER A 123 -2.73 2.86 -15.83
C SER A 123 -1.91 2.78 -14.54
N ILE A 124 -2.54 3.06 -13.39
CA ILE A 124 -1.92 2.92 -12.07
C ILE A 124 -1.62 1.44 -11.78
N TRP A 125 -2.56 0.52 -12.04
CA TRP A 125 -2.31 -0.92 -11.89
C TRP A 125 -1.16 -1.39 -12.76
N ALA A 126 -1.15 -1.01 -14.04
CA ALA A 126 -0.09 -1.38 -14.98
C ALA A 126 1.28 -0.93 -14.48
N GLY A 127 1.38 0.30 -13.96
CA GLY A 127 2.61 0.84 -13.38
C GLY A 127 3.02 0.12 -12.09
N LEU A 128 2.07 -0.14 -11.19
CA LEU A 128 2.33 -0.85 -9.93
C LEU A 128 2.92 -2.24 -10.16
N THR A 129 2.41 -2.94 -11.18
CA THR A 129 2.80 -4.32 -11.45
C THR A 129 3.98 -4.45 -12.41
N GLN A 130 4.52 -3.37 -12.98
CA GLN A 130 5.77 -3.47 -13.76
C GLN A 130 6.91 -4.02 -12.90
N TYR A 131 7.75 -4.89 -13.48
CA TYR A 131 9.00 -5.30 -12.88
C TYR A 131 10.02 -4.15 -12.90
N THR A 132 10.64 -3.86 -11.75
CA THR A 132 11.55 -2.70 -11.60
C THR A 132 12.96 -3.08 -11.15
N GLY A 133 13.20 -4.37 -10.94
CA GLY A 133 14.51 -4.87 -10.53
C GLY A 133 14.46 -6.33 -10.11
N LYS A 134 15.50 -6.76 -9.40
CA LYS A 134 15.60 -8.10 -8.83
C LYS A 134 16.09 -8.03 -7.39
N VAL A 135 15.61 -8.95 -6.55
CA VAL A 135 16.11 -9.19 -5.19
C VAL A 135 16.57 -10.65 -5.13
N ASN A 136 17.86 -10.88 -4.87
CA ASN A 136 18.46 -12.22 -4.89
C ASN A 136 18.13 -13.02 -6.18
N GLY A 137 18.16 -12.33 -7.33
CA GLY A 137 17.85 -12.90 -8.64
C GLY A 137 16.36 -13.01 -8.99
N THR A 138 15.46 -12.82 -8.01
CA THR A 138 14.00 -12.88 -8.22
C THR A 138 13.50 -11.51 -8.71
N PRO A 139 12.82 -11.42 -9.87
CA PRO A 139 12.18 -10.18 -10.31
C PRO A 139 11.20 -9.64 -9.26
N VAL A 140 11.20 -8.33 -9.05
CA VAL A 140 10.28 -7.65 -8.14
C VAL A 140 9.51 -6.56 -8.87
N ARG A 141 8.23 -6.44 -8.55
CA ARG A 141 7.31 -5.44 -9.11
C ARG A 141 7.46 -4.11 -8.37
N ALA A 142 7.08 -3.02 -9.01
CA ALA A 142 7.21 -1.67 -8.45
C ALA A 142 6.63 -1.59 -7.03
N PHE A 143 5.41 -2.09 -6.85
CA PHE A 143 4.72 -2.05 -5.55
C PHE A 143 5.43 -2.87 -4.45
N GLU A 144 6.10 -3.97 -4.82
CA GLU A 144 6.85 -4.83 -3.89
C GLU A 144 8.12 -4.16 -3.39
N THR A 145 8.62 -3.18 -4.16
CA THR A 145 9.78 -2.39 -3.77
C THR A 145 9.44 -1.25 -2.82
N TRP A 146 8.17 -0.96 -2.54
CA TRP A 146 7.76 0.19 -1.73
C TRP A 146 7.93 -0.03 -0.22
N THR A 147 7.99 1.06 0.56
CA THR A 147 8.37 0.97 1.98
C THR A 147 7.15 0.73 2.88
N THR A 148 7.35 -0.06 3.94
CA THR A 148 6.30 -0.36 4.93
C THR A 148 6.32 0.63 6.10
N PRO A 149 5.20 0.83 6.82
CA PRO A 149 5.17 1.62 8.04
C PRO A 149 6.22 1.26 9.09
N SER A 150 6.52 -0.03 9.30
CA SER A 150 7.58 -0.46 10.21
C SER A 150 8.96 0.10 9.81
N ASN A 151 9.27 0.14 8.52
CA ASN A 151 10.54 0.70 8.03
C ASN A 151 10.56 2.22 8.13
N MET A 152 9.41 2.89 7.92
CA MET A 152 9.29 4.33 8.14
C MET A 152 9.47 4.69 9.61
N ILE A 153 8.84 3.95 10.53
CA ILE A 153 9.00 4.14 11.98
C ILE A 153 10.45 3.91 12.39
N TYR A 154 11.11 2.87 11.87
CA TYR A 154 12.53 2.66 12.11
C TYR A 154 13.37 3.88 11.70
N ARG A 155 13.14 4.44 10.52
CA ARG A 155 13.83 5.64 10.03
C ARG A 155 13.55 6.86 10.91
N ILE A 156 12.29 7.07 11.30
CA ILE A 156 11.89 8.14 12.22
C ILE A 156 12.65 8.01 13.54
N GLN A 157 12.68 6.81 14.14
CA GLN A 157 13.33 6.57 15.43
C GLN A 157 14.85 6.62 15.35
N SER A 158 15.45 6.16 14.24
CA SER A 158 16.90 6.19 14.02
C SER A 158 17.42 7.62 13.84
N GLY A 159 16.61 8.51 13.23
CA GLY A 159 16.90 9.94 13.14
C GLY A 159 16.77 10.70 14.46
N LEU A 160 16.26 10.08 15.54
CA LEU A 160 16.22 10.66 16.90
C LEU A 160 17.53 10.45 17.69
N GLY A 161 18.62 10.01 17.03
CA GLY A 161 19.91 9.75 17.65
C GLY A 161 20.50 10.99 18.36
N THR A 162 20.52 10.94 19.70
CA THR A 162 21.16 11.86 20.68
C THR A 162 20.89 13.36 20.48
N ASP A 163 20.14 13.95 21.41
CA ASP A 163 20.20 15.40 21.66
C ASP A 163 21.58 15.73 22.26
N VAL A 164 22.53 16.07 21.39
CA VAL A 164 23.92 16.40 21.75
C VAL A 164 23.99 17.62 22.69
N VAL A 165 22.93 18.43 22.75
CA VAL A 165 22.85 19.62 23.61
C VAL A 165 22.45 19.25 25.05
N LYS A 166 21.75 18.12 25.27
CA LYS A 166 21.22 17.73 26.59
C LYS A 166 21.75 16.40 27.15
N GLY A 167 22.63 15.69 26.45
CA GLY A 167 23.21 14.44 26.95
C GLY A 167 22.19 13.32 27.23
N ARG A 168 20.96 13.41 26.69
CA ARG A 168 19.93 12.37 26.83
C ARG A 168 19.82 11.57 25.54
N VAL A 169 20.02 10.26 25.66
CA VAL A 169 19.61 9.27 24.67
C VAL A 169 18.08 9.23 24.67
N LEU A 170 17.44 9.70 23.59
CA LEU A 170 15.97 9.76 23.50
C LEU A 170 15.34 8.37 23.34
N LEU A 171 16.06 7.43 22.72
CA LEU A 171 15.72 6.00 22.64
C LEU A 171 17.01 5.18 22.74
N GLN A 172 17.06 4.20 23.66
CA GLN A 172 18.19 3.25 23.69
C GLN A 172 18.22 2.46 22.37
N LYS A 173 19.40 2.07 21.87
CA LYS A 173 19.53 1.27 20.64
C LYS A 173 18.73 -0.05 20.70
N SER A 174 18.53 -0.59 21.89
CA SER A 174 17.67 -1.75 22.19
C SER A 174 16.16 -1.48 22.04
N GLN A 175 15.74 -0.22 22.05
CA GLN A 175 14.36 0.24 21.94
C GLN A 175 13.98 0.68 20.52
N LEU A 176 14.96 0.82 19.61
CA LEU A 176 14.69 1.02 18.18
C LEU A 176 14.02 -0.23 17.62
N LEU A 177 12.92 -0.05 16.87
CA LEU A 177 12.44 -1.14 16.02
C LEU A 177 13.57 -1.55 15.07
N ARG A 178 13.67 -2.83 14.71
CA ARG A 178 14.61 -3.23 13.65
C ARG A 178 13.95 -3.03 12.29
N PRO A 179 14.71 -2.75 11.20
CA PRO A 179 14.17 -2.85 9.85
C PRO A 179 13.49 -4.21 9.67
N GLY A 180 12.25 -4.19 9.19
CA GLY A 180 11.50 -5.40 8.85
C GLY A 180 11.63 -5.72 7.37
N SER A 181 11.25 -6.96 7.00
CA SER A 181 11.04 -7.28 5.58
C SER A 181 10.03 -6.31 4.96
N ARG A 182 10.25 -5.93 3.69
CA ARG A 182 9.23 -5.21 2.91
C ARG A 182 8.06 -6.13 2.56
N PHE A 183 8.31 -7.44 2.47
CA PHE A 183 7.28 -8.47 2.44
C PHE A 183 6.83 -8.84 3.86
N LYS A 184 6.02 -7.97 4.46
CA LYS A 184 5.43 -8.12 5.80
C LYS A 184 3.98 -8.57 5.65
N LEU A 185 3.56 -9.61 6.38
CA LEU A 185 2.20 -10.15 6.32
C LEU A 185 1.54 -10.08 7.70
N GLU A 186 0.47 -9.32 7.81
CA GLU A 186 -0.28 -9.13 9.07
C GLU A 186 -1.72 -9.58 8.92
N MET A 187 -2.32 -10.07 10.01
CA MET A 187 -3.78 -10.29 10.04
C MET A 187 -4.49 -8.94 9.90
N PRO A 188 -5.42 -8.77 8.94
CA PRO A 188 -6.16 -7.52 8.81
C PRO A 188 -6.95 -7.25 10.09
N HIS A 189 -6.70 -6.08 10.67
CA HIS A 189 -7.18 -5.68 11.99
C HIS A 189 -8.72 -5.60 12.04
N GLN A 190 -9.35 -5.24 10.91
CA GLN A 190 -10.81 -5.15 10.75
C GLN A 190 -11.52 -6.51 10.94
N PHE A 191 -10.79 -7.62 10.74
CA PHE A 191 -11.31 -8.99 10.87
C PHE A 191 -11.24 -9.53 12.30
N ARG A 192 -10.59 -8.82 13.23
CA ARG A 192 -10.52 -9.22 14.66
C ARG A 192 -11.91 -9.30 15.29
N ASN A 193 -12.83 -8.42 14.86
CA ASN A 193 -14.20 -8.35 15.35
C ASN A 193 -15.19 -9.30 14.63
N LEU A 194 -14.77 -9.95 13.53
CA LEU A 194 -15.58 -10.92 12.78
C LEU A 194 -15.44 -12.37 13.29
N GLN A 195 -14.54 -12.62 14.26
CA GLN A 195 -14.30 -13.95 14.84
C GLN A 195 -15.56 -14.69 15.35
N PRO A 196 -16.58 -14.03 15.94
CA PRO A 196 -17.80 -14.72 16.36
C PRO A 196 -18.66 -15.22 15.20
N MET A 197 -18.69 -14.51 14.06
CA MET A 197 -19.54 -14.82 12.90
C MET A 197 -18.95 -15.91 12.01
N LEU A 198 -17.62 -16.02 11.96
CA LEU A 198 -16.91 -17.10 11.26
C LEU A 198 -17.22 -18.50 11.82
N LYS A 199 -17.71 -18.60 13.07
CA LYS A 199 -18.08 -19.88 13.70
C LYS A 199 -19.46 -20.41 13.30
N SER A 200 -20.33 -19.56 12.76
CA SER A 200 -21.70 -19.92 12.37
C SER A 200 -21.86 -20.12 10.86
N ALA A 201 -20.84 -19.81 10.06
CA ALA A 201 -20.87 -19.97 8.62
C ALA A 201 -20.68 -21.44 8.19
N SER A 202 -21.25 -21.82 7.05
CA SER A 202 -21.03 -23.14 6.48
C SER A 202 -19.56 -23.25 6.10
N ALA A 203 -18.84 -24.22 6.68
CA ALA A 203 -17.44 -24.42 6.33
C ALA A 203 -17.34 -24.85 4.87
N ILE A 204 -16.57 -24.12 4.07
CA ILE A 204 -16.15 -24.57 2.74
C ILE A 204 -15.23 -25.77 2.97
N PRO A 205 -15.52 -26.97 2.42
CA PRO A 205 -14.61 -28.11 2.53
C PRO A 205 -13.24 -27.71 1.98
N ASP A 206 -12.23 -27.72 2.85
CA ASP A 206 -10.83 -27.44 2.51
C ASP A 206 -10.52 -26.05 1.94
N GLY A 207 -11.47 -25.11 1.97
CA GLY A 207 -11.27 -23.74 1.49
C GLY A 207 -10.53 -22.87 2.51
N ASP A 208 -9.37 -22.33 2.14
CA ASP A 208 -8.60 -21.43 3.01
C ASP A 208 -9.15 -20.00 2.96
N THR A 209 -9.75 -19.59 4.09
CA THR A 209 -10.33 -18.25 4.26
C THR A 209 -9.38 -17.27 4.97
N LYS A 210 -8.14 -17.67 5.26
CA LYS A 210 -7.19 -16.79 5.92
C LYS A 210 -6.63 -15.81 4.90
N ILE A 211 -6.65 -14.53 5.26
CA ILE A 211 -6.05 -13.47 4.46
C ILE A 211 -5.05 -12.70 5.31
N PHE A 212 -4.02 -12.20 4.65
CA PHE A 212 -2.97 -11.39 5.23
C PHE A 212 -2.86 -10.10 4.44
N VAL A 213 -2.51 -9.01 5.11
CA VAL A 213 -2.34 -7.72 4.47
C VAL A 213 -0.95 -7.18 4.71
N THR A 214 -0.53 -6.32 3.80
CA THR A 214 0.58 -5.41 4.03
C THR A 214 0.13 -3.99 3.73
N VAL A 215 0.92 -3.01 4.15
CA VAL A 215 0.73 -1.62 3.74
C VAL A 215 2.06 -1.11 3.25
N ALA A 216 2.05 -0.47 2.08
CA ALA A 216 3.24 0.14 1.52
C ALA A 216 2.97 1.53 0.97
N TYR A 217 4.02 2.35 1.01
CA TYR A 217 4.04 3.75 0.61
C TYR A 217 5.08 3.89 -0.49
N ASN A 218 4.68 4.51 -1.61
CA ASN A 218 5.67 4.90 -2.61
C ASN A 218 6.67 5.91 -2.02
N PRO A 219 7.82 6.16 -2.67
CA PRO A 219 8.85 7.02 -2.11
C PRO A 219 8.36 8.42 -1.70
N ALA A 220 7.49 9.05 -2.50
CA ALA A 220 6.92 10.36 -2.18
C ALA A 220 6.08 10.35 -0.89
N ALA A 221 5.17 9.37 -0.74
CA ALA A 221 4.37 9.23 0.47
C ALA A 221 5.24 8.87 1.68
N ALA A 222 6.24 8.02 1.48
CA ALA A 222 7.12 7.56 2.53
C ALA A 222 7.97 8.68 3.12
N GLU A 223 8.64 9.46 2.26
CA GLU A 223 9.46 10.60 2.68
C GLU A 223 8.61 11.63 3.42
N HIS A 224 7.38 11.87 2.96
CA HIS A 224 6.45 12.75 3.65
C HIS A 224 6.11 12.25 5.07
N ALA A 225 5.76 10.97 5.21
CA ALA A 225 5.42 10.39 6.50
C ALA A 225 6.60 10.37 7.48
N ILE A 226 7.81 10.11 6.99
CA ILE A 226 9.04 10.11 7.77
C ILE A 226 9.40 11.52 8.22
N ARG A 227 9.45 12.47 7.28
CA ARG A 227 9.83 13.87 7.55
C ARG A 227 8.91 14.52 8.59
N ASN A 228 7.60 14.24 8.49
CA ASN A 228 6.60 14.78 9.40
C ASN A 228 6.37 13.89 10.63
N LYS A 229 7.11 12.78 10.79
CA LYS A 229 7.02 11.86 11.94
C LYS A 229 5.59 11.40 12.23
N LEU A 230 4.79 11.15 11.18
CA LEU A 230 3.34 10.98 11.28
C LEU A 230 2.91 9.77 12.12
N PHE A 231 3.78 8.78 12.31
CA PHE A 231 3.50 7.59 13.11
C PHE A 231 3.74 7.77 14.62
N LEU A 232 4.17 8.95 15.09
CA LEU A 232 4.40 9.20 16.52
C LEU A 232 3.20 9.90 17.17
N GLN A 233 2.70 9.33 18.27
CA GLN A 233 1.61 9.92 19.04
C GLN A 233 1.97 11.32 19.56
N SER A 234 3.21 11.51 20.01
CA SER A 234 3.76 12.80 20.44
C SER A 234 3.63 13.88 19.36
N THR A 235 3.79 13.51 18.09
CA THR A 235 3.70 14.43 16.96
C THR A 235 2.26 14.80 16.65
N LEU A 236 1.34 13.83 16.66
CA LEU A 236 -0.08 14.11 16.44
C LEU A 236 -0.70 14.93 17.59
N ASN A 237 -0.30 14.65 18.84
CA ASN A 237 -0.66 15.46 20.00
C ASN A 237 -0.19 16.91 19.86
N ARG A 238 1.05 17.11 19.38
CA ARG A 238 1.60 18.44 19.16
C ARG A 238 0.80 19.21 18.10
N TYR A 239 0.42 18.58 16.98
CA TYR A 239 -0.42 19.22 15.97
C TYR A 239 -1.76 19.70 16.55
N LEU A 240 -2.46 18.85 17.31
CA LEU A 240 -3.70 19.27 17.97
C LEU A 240 -3.48 20.43 18.95
N LYS A 241 -2.40 20.38 19.75
CA LYS A 241 -2.06 21.44 20.69
C LYS A 241 -1.74 22.78 19.99
N GLU A 242 -1.13 22.73 18.82
CA GLU A 242 -0.81 23.88 17.98
C GLU A 242 -2.03 24.38 17.16
N GLY A 243 -3.20 23.74 17.29
CA GLY A 243 -4.45 24.17 16.67
C GLY A 243 -4.68 23.64 15.25
N TYR A 244 -3.88 22.68 14.78
CA TYR A 244 -4.10 22.06 13.47
C TYR A 244 -5.34 21.14 13.49
N THR A 245 -6.12 21.21 12.42
CA THR A 245 -7.30 20.35 12.19
C THR A 245 -7.01 19.18 11.24
N GLN A 246 -5.84 19.17 10.61
CA GLN A 246 -5.36 18.11 9.74
C GLN A 246 -3.83 17.97 9.85
N ILE A 247 -3.31 16.77 9.59
CA ILE A 247 -1.87 16.56 9.39
C ILE A 247 -1.37 17.35 8.16
N PRO A 248 -0.04 17.55 8.02
CA PRO A 248 0.52 18.00 6.75
C PRO A 248 0.04 17.10 5.60
N VAL A 249 -0.58 17.71 4.59
CA VAL A 249 -1.14 16.99 3.44
C VAL A 249 -0.04 16.28 2.65
N PHE A 250 -0.32 15.06 2.22
CA PHE A 250 0.61 14.30 1.38
C PHE A 250 0.86 15.03 0.04
N PRO A 251 2.04 14.86 -0.59
CA PRO A 251 2.31 15.40 -1.92
C PRO A 251 1.42 14.72 -2.98
N THR A 252 1.13 15.41 -4.08
CA THR A 252 0.22 14.91 -5.15
C THR A 252 0.65 13.59 -5.77
N SER A 253 1.94 13.28 -5.77
CA SER A 253 2.48 12.02 -6.26
C SER A 253 2.39 10.87 -5.26
N ALA A 254 1.92 11.10 -4.03
CA ALA A 254 1.83 10.07 -3.00
C ALA A 254 0.85 8.96 -3.38
N ILE A 255 1.29 7.72 -3.19
CA ILE A 255 0.48 6.50 -3.33
C ILE A 255 0.62 5.70 -2.04
N THR A 256 -0.50 5.21 -1.52
CA THR A 256 -0.50 4.18 -0.49
C THR A 256 -1.31 2.98 -0.96
N ILE A 257 -0.81 1.79 -0.64
CA ILE A 257 -1.43 0.53 -1.05
C ILE A 257 -1.64 -0.39 0.14
N LYS A 258 -2.66 -1.23 0.05
CA LYS A 258 -2.92 -2.33 0.99
C LYS A 258 -3.12 -3.64 0.21
N PRO A 259 -2.02 -4.32 -0.21
CA PRO A 259 -2.09 -5.65 -0.80
C PRO A 259 -2.63 -6.67 0.20
N VAL A 260 -3.33 -7.67 -0.34
CA VAL A 260 -4.02 -8.75 0.37
C VAL A 260 -3.56 -10.08 -0.21
N TYR A 261 -3.04 -10.94 0.65
CA TYR A 261 -2.43 -12.21 0.28
C TYR A 261 -3.13 -13.38 0.94
N LYS A 262 -3.07 -14.53 0.28
CA LYS A 262 -3.23 -15.85 0.90
C LYS A 262 -1.90 -16.59 0.86
N VAL A 263 -1.63 -17.45 1.85
CA VAL A 263 -0.37 -18.19 1.95
C VAL A 263 -0.64 -19.67 1.68
N ILE A 264 -0.03 -20.20 0.63
CA ILE A 264 -0.03 -21.60 0.22
C ILE A 264 1.12 -22.31 0.95
N GLN A 265 0.77 -23.15 1.93
CA GLN A 265 1.69 -23.95 2.75
C GLN A 265 2.09 -25.23 2.02
N LYS A 266 2.69 -25.08 0.85
CA LYS A 266 3.05 -26.17 -0.07
C LYS A 266 4.07 -27.16 0.55
N ASN A 267 4.93 -26.68 1.45
CA ASN A 267 5.98 -27.50 2.04
C ASN A 267 5.64 -28.00 3.45
N GLU A 268 4.44 -27.75 3.95
CA GLU A 268 3.99 -28.17 5.28
C GLU A 268 3.21 -29.49 5.20
N THR A 269 3.63 -30.51 5.97
CA THR A 269 2.96 -31.84 5.99
C THR A 269 1.47 -31.76 6.35
N ASP A 270 1.12 -30.83 7.23
CA ASP A 270 -0.28 -30.55 7.64
C ASP A 270 -0.75 -29.19 7.08
N GLY A 271 -0.22 -28.78 5.93
CA GLY A 271 -0.52 -27.52 5.27
C GLY A 271 -1.92 -27.47 4.65
N ASN A 272 -2.26 -26.32 4.08
CA ASN A 272 -3.50 -26.08 3.36
C ASN A 272 -3.46 -26.56 1.88
N VAL A 273 -2.49 -27.39 1.52
CA VAL A 273 -2.38 -28.03 0.19
C VAL A 273 -2.67 -29.51 0.34
N LYS A 274 -3.61 -30.03 -0.45
CA LYS A 274 -3.99 -31.45 -0.49
C LYS A 274 -3.83 -31.99 -1.89
N ASP A 275 -3.09 -33.09 -2.05
CA ASP A 275 -2.84 -33.73 -3.35
C ASP A 275 -2.33 -32.75 -4.44
N GLY A 276 -1.47 -31.81 -4.03
CA GLY A 276 -0.93 -30.76 -4.91
C GLY A 276 -1.89 -29.62 -5.22
N ILE A 277 -3.02 -29.53 -4.52
CA ILE A 277 -4.05 -28.50 -4.75
C ILE A 277 -4.26 -27.65 -3.50
N TYR A 278 -4.13 -26.35 -3.69
CA TYR A 278 -4.61 -25.33 -2.77
C TYR A 278 -6.03 -24.92 -3.15
N THR A 279 -6.95 -24.86 -2.18
CA THR A 279 -8.35 -24.46 -2.43
C THR A 279 -8.65 -23.17 -1.70
N MET A 280 -9.24 -22.21 -2.39
CA MET A 280 -9.69 -20.95 -1.80
C MET A 280 -11.11 -20.57 -2.26
N PRO A 281 -11.82 -19.71 -1.49
CA PRO A 281 -13.12 -19.18 -1.89
C PRO A 281 -13.04 -18.37 -3.18
N GLY A 282 -13.93 -18.65 -4.13
CA GLY A 282 -14.08 -17.89 -5.38
C GLY A 282 -15.19 -16.86 -5.25
N TRP A 283 -14.92 -15.59 -5.53
CA TRP A 283 -15.91 -14.52 -5.42
C TRP A 283 -17.10 -14.74 -6.39
N PRO A 284 -18.34 -14.92 -5.90
CA PRO A 284 -19.50 -15.22 -6.74
C PRO A 284 -20.30 -13.97 -7.16
N GLY A 285 -19.86 -12.79 -6.70
CA GLY A 285 -20.53 -11.51 -6.93
C GLY A 285 -21.26 -10.94 -5.72
N THR A 286 -21.71 -9.69 -5.88
CA THR A 286 -22.42 -8.94 -4.84
C THR A 286 -23.76 -9.61 -4.52
N PRO A 287 -24.07 -9.91 -3.24
CA PRO A 287 -25.34 -10.50 -2.86
C PRO A 287 -26.50 -9.49 -3.06
N SER A 288 -27.65 -10.00 -3.50
CA SER A 288 -28.89 -9.23 -3.62
C SER A 288 -30.03 -9.98 -2.92
N PRO A 289 -30.70 -9.38 -1.90
CA PRO A 289 -30.39 -8.08 -1.30
C PRO A 289 -29.02 -8.05 -0.61
N ALA A 290 -28.48 -6.84 -0.39
CA ALA A 290 -27.21 -6.63 0.29
C ALA A 290 -27.24 -7.23 1.71
N LYS A 291 -26.16 -7.90 2.09
CA LYS A 291 -25.97 -8.53 3.41
C LYS A 291 -24.49 -8.67 3.72
N THR A 292 -24.17 -8.95 4.99
CA THR A 292 -22.86 -9.47 5.38
C THR A 292 -22.56 -10.74 4.59
N PHE A 293 -21.43 -10.78 3.88
CA PHE A 293 -21.11 -11.88 2.95
C PHE A 293 -19.61 -12.22 2.96
N PRO A 294 -19.10 -12.76 4.09
CA PRO A 294 -17.71 -13.15 4.23
C PRO A 294 -17.37 -14.37 3.38
N GLU A 295 -16.08 -14.60 3.14
CA GLU A 295 -15.58 -15.70 2.30
C GLU A 295 -16.21 -17.09 2.54
N PRO A 296 -16.44 -17.55 3.80
CA PRO A 296 -17.10 -18.84 4.02
C PRO A 296 -18.51 -18.96 3.43
N ASP A 297 -19.23 -17.85 3.28
CA ASP A 297 -20.61 -17.83 2.81
C ASP A 297 -20.72 -17.79 1.28
N TRP A 298 -19.60 -17.63 0.57
CA TRP A 298 -19.60 -17.45 -0.88
C TRP A 298 -20.12 -18.67 -1.65
N GLY A 299 -19.97 -19.87 -1.08
CA GLY A 299 -20.46 -21.11 -1.69
C GLY A 299 -19.86 -21.36 -3.08
N ALA A 300 -18.65 -20.90 -3.34
CA ALA A 300 -17.93 -21.13 -4.58
C ALA A 300 -16.42 -21.25 -4.33
N CYS A 301 -15.76 -22.09 -5.12
CA CYS A 301 -14.37 -22.48 -4.93
C CYS A 301 -13.51 -22.19 -6.16
N VAL A 302 -12.22 -21.97 -5.90
CA VAL A 302 -11.14 -21.88 -6.88
C VAL A 302 -10.04 -22.83 -6.43
N TYR A 303 -9.48 -23.57 -7.38
CA TYR A 303 -8.43 -24.54 -7.15
C TYR A 303 -7.13 -24.05 -7.75
N VAL A 304 -6.01 -24.20 -7.04
CA VAL A 304 -4.68 -23.83 -7.51
C VAL A 304 -3.78 -25.06 -7.49
N ASP A 305 -3.35 -25.51 -8.67
CA ASP A 305 -2.33 -26.54 -8.82
C ASP A 305 -0.94 -25.94 -8.57
N VAL A 306 -0.29 -26.41 -7.52
CA VAL A 306 1.01 -25.89 -7.06
C VAL A 306 2.20 -26.63 -7.66
N ASN A 307 1.94 -27.67 -8.47
CA ASN A 307 2.94 -28.49 -9.12
C ASN A 307 3.12 -28.12 -10.60
N GLN A 308 2.10 -27.50 -11.21
CA GLN A 308 2.18 -27.03 -12.59
C GLN A 308 2.90 -25.68 -12.69
N SER A 309 3.52 -25.47 -13.85
CA SER A 309 4.19 -24.22 -14.19
C SER A 309 3.58 -23.64 -15.47
N GLY A 310 3.64 -22.33 -15.62
CA GLY A 310 3.03 -21.64 -16.76
C GLY A 310 1.51 -21.46 -16.62
N PRO A 311 0.90 -20.62 -17.46
CA PRO A 311 -0.50 -20.23 -17.32
C PRO A 311 -1.44 -21.44 -17.45
N SER A 312 -2.56 -21.42 -16.74
CA SER A 312 -3.61 -22.43 -16.89
C SER A 312 -4.62 -22.05 -17.99
N THR A 313 -5.61 -22.92 -18.19
CA THR A 313 -6.83 -22.61 -18.95
C THR A 313 -8.01 -22.21 -18.06
N GLY A 314 -7.77 -22.00 -16.76
CA GLY A 314 -8.78 -21.65 -15.78
C GLY A 314 -9.44 -20.32 -16.14
N ASN A 315 -10.78 -20.27 -16.05
CA ASN A 315 -11.55 -19.07 -16.40
C ASN A 315 -12.90 -18.97 -15.65
N ALA A 316 -13.13 -19.80 -14.64
CA ALA A 316 -14.40 -19.86 -13.92
C ALA A 316 -14.21 -20.22 -12.44
N ILE A 317 -15.20 -19.88 -11.63
CA ILE A 317 -15.34 -20.40 -10.27
C ILE A 317 -16.19 -21.67 -10.27
N ASP A 318 -15.92 -22.59 -9.35
CA ASP A 318 -16.76 -23.76 -9.10
C ASP A 318 -17.90 -23.38 -8.14
N LYS A 319 -19.09 -23.12 -8.69
CA LYS A 319 -20.28 -22.79 -7.90
C LYS A 319 -20.78 -24.03 -7.16
N GLY A 320 -20.91 -23.91 -5.83
CA GLY A 320 -21.27 -25.01 -4.95
C GLY A 320 -20.09 -25.88 -4.51
N CYS A 321 -18.86 -25.58 -4.98
CA CYS A 321 -17.66 -26.37 -4.68
C CYS A 321 -17.85 -27.87 -5.00
N ALA A 322 -18.48 -28.17 -6.15
CA ALA A 322 -18.88 -29.52 -6.53
C ALA A 322 -17.69 -30.39 -6.97
N GLY A 323 -16.58 -29.78 -7.38
CA GLY A 323 -15.36 -30.45 -7.78
C GLY A 323 -14.58 -29.67 -8.83
N ARG A 324 -13.26 -29.79 -8.78
CA ARG A 324 -12.35 -29.13 -9.72
C ARG A 324 -12.54 -29.63 -11.16
N THR A 325 -12.46 -28.70 -12.10
CA THR A 325 -12.43 -28.92 -13.55
C THR A 325 -11.27 -28.13 -14.15
N ALA A 326 -10.96 -28.33 -15.43
CA ALA A 326 -9.94 -27.52 -16.11
C ALA A 326 -10.28 -26.01 -16.11
N SER A 327 -11.57 -25.64 -16.15
CA SER A 327 -12.01 -24.24 -16.10
C SER A 327 -11.97 -23.62 -14.69
N THR A 328 -11.96 -24.44 -13.64
CA THR A 328 -11.97 -23.97 -12.24
C THR A 328 -10.64 -24.16 -11.52
N THR A 329 -9.65 -24.72 -12.23
CA THR A 329 -8.30 -24.97 -11.74
C THR A 329 -7.32 -24.02 -12.41
N PHE A 330 -6.53 -23.34 -11.59
CA PHE A 330 -5.54 -22.36 -11.96
C PHE A 330 -4.15 -22.85 -11.54
N HIS A 331 -3.10 -22.25 -12.10
CA HIS A 331 -1.73 -22.48 -11.67
C HIS A 331 -1.23 -21.28 -10.87
N VAL A 332 -0.13 -21.43 -10.14
CA VAL A 332 0.46 -20.32 -9.37
C VAL A 332 0.79 -19.10 -10.25
N SER A 333 1.17 -19.31 -11.51
CA SER A 333 1.47 -18.23 -12.47
C SER A 333 0.24 -17.54 -13.07
N ASP A 334 -0.97 -17.86 -12.61
CA ASP A 334 -2.17 -17.05 -12.87
C ASP A 334 -2.40 -16.00 -11.77
N PHE A 335 -1.46 -15.89 -10.82
CA PHE A 335 -1.47 -14.96 -9.70
C PHE A 335 -0.16 -14.19 -9.66
N ILE A 336 -0.23 -12.90 -9.29
CA ILE A 336 0.96 -12.23 -8.77
C ILE A 336 1.33 -12.93 -7.46
N HIS A 337 2.56 -13.46 -7.37
CA HIS A 337 2.96 -14.29 -6.26
C HIS A 337 4.40 -14.04 -5.81
N HIS A 338 4.66 -14.33 -4.53
CA HIS A 338 5.98 -14.28 -3.92
C HIS A 338 6.32 -15.64 -3.31
N VAL A 339 7.50 -16.17 -3.63
CA VAL A 339 8.03 -17.38 -2.99
C VAL A 339 8.71 -16.98 -1.69
N ILE A 340 8.17 -17.46 -0.58
CA ILE A 340 8.64 -17.11 0.76
C ILE A 340 10.05 -17.65 0.97
N THR A 341 10.98 -16.77 1.30
CA THR A 341 12.37 -17.14 1.55
C THR A 341 12.56 -17.67 2.97
N ALA A 342 13.65 -18.41 3.20
CA ALA A 342 14.02 -18.89 4.55
C ALA A 342 14.22 -17.76 5.56
N GLN A 343 14.57 -16.55 5.11
CA GLN A 343 14.77 -15.38 5.96
C GLN A 343 13.44 -14.72 6.36
N GLU A 344 12.42 -14.82 5.52
CA GLU A 344 11.10 -14.24 5.76
C GLU A 344 10.21 -15.15 6.61
N ALA A 345 10.33 -16.47 6.41
CA ALA A 345 9.47 -17.47 7.05
C ALA A 345 9.30 -17.28 8.58
N PRO A 346 10.35 -17.07 9.39
CA PRO A 346 10.17 -16.87 10.84
C PRO A 346 9.35 -15.61 11.19
N ALA A 347 9.54 -14.52 10.46
CA ALA A 347 8.83 -13.27 10.69
C ALA A 347 7.35 -13.41 10.30
N ILE A 348 7.07 -14.03 9.15
CA ILE A 348 5.70 -14.29 8.69
C ILE A 348 5.01 -15.24 9.67
N ALA A 349 5.65 -16.35 10.06
CA ALA A 349 5.07 -17.30 11.01
C ALA A 349 4.69 -16.62 12.34
N SER A 350 5.54 -15.73 12.84
CA SER A 350 5.26 -14.94 14.05
C SER A 350 4.08 -13.99 13.89
N GLN A 351 3.99 -13.28 12.77
CA GLN A 351 2.94 -12.26 12.52
C GLN A 351 1.58 -12.88 12.23
N THR A 352 1.57 -14.01 11.52
CA THR A 352 0.36 -14.69 11.04
C THR A 352 -0.14 -15.77 11.99
N ARG A 353 0.73 -16.26 12.90
CA ARG A 353 0.51 -17.48 13.70
C ARG A 353 0.25 -18.73 12.85
N MET A 354 0.71 -18.72 11.59
CA MET A 354 0.73 -19.89 10.72
C MET A 354 2.11 -20.54 10.74
N LYS A 355 2.16 -21.86 10.50
CA LYS A 355 3.42 -22.50 10.10
C LYS A 355 3.75 -22.04 8.69
N VAL A 356 4.95 -21.55 8.47
CA VAL A 356 5.41 -21.07 7.17
C VAL A 356 6.84 -21.51 7.00
N SER A 357 7.14 -22.10 5.86
CA SER A 357 8.46 -22.58 5.47
C SER A 357 9.00 -21.87 4.24
N ALA A 358 10.31 -21.94 4.06
CA ALA A 358 10.91 -21.52 2.80
C ALA A 358 10.31 -22.31 1.62
N GLY A 359 9.99 -21.63 0.53
CA GLY A 359 9.37 -22.24 -0.65
C GLY A 359 7.83 -22.33 -0.59
N ASP A 360 7.21 -22.00 0.54
CA ASP A 360 5.78 -21.67 0.56
C ASP A 360 5.53 -20.42 -0.29
N ILE A 361 4.28 -20.23 -0.72
CA ILE A 361 3.94 -19.21 -1.72
C ILE A 361 2.90 -18.27 -1.14
N ALA A 362 3.09 -16.96 -1.29
CA ALA A 362 2.05 -15.99 -1.03
C ALA A 362 1.47 -15.49 -2.35
N ILE A 363 0.18 -15.69 -2.58
CA ILE A 363 -0.54 -15.22 -3.76
C ILE A 363 -1.32 -13.94 -3.44
N LEU A 364 -1.25 -12.95 -4.31
CA LEU A 364 -1.99 -11.70 -4.17
C LEU A 364 -3.43 -11.91 -4.61
N VAL A 365 -4.40 -11.74 -3.70
CA VAL A 365 -5.83 -11.90 -3.99
C VAL A 365 -6.57 -10.56 -4.05
N GLY A 366 -5.98 -9.49 -3.53
CA GLY A 366 -6.57 -8.16 -3.57
C GLY A 366 -5.58 -7.04 -3.28
N MET A 367 -5.94 -5.81 -3.63
CA MET A 367 -5.16 -4.62 -3.28
C MET A 367 -6.06 -3.38 -3.28
N HIS A 368 -6.13 -2.65 -2.17
CA HIS A 368 -6.56 -1.25 -2.23
C HIS A 368 -5.39 -0.37 -2.69
N VAL A 369 -5.69 0.58 -3.56
CA VAL A 369 -4.74 1.56 -4.05
C VAL A 369 -5.38 2.93 -3.97
N THR A 370 -4.66 3.89 -3.40
CA THR A 370 -5.10 5.27 -3.32
C THR A 370 -3.98 6.23 -3.68
N THR A 371 -4.33 7.28 -4.42
CA THR A 371 -3.40 8.29 -4.95
C THR A 371 -3.84 9.69 -4.52
N ARG A 372 -2.89 10.57 -4.17
CA ARG A 372 -3.21 11.89 -3.58
C ARG A 372 -3.68 12.94 -4.58
N GLU A 373 -3.79 12.62 -5.87
CA GLU A 373 -3.97 13.56 -6.99
C GLU A 373 -5.10 14.59 -6.83
N THR A 374 -6.10 14.32 -5.98
CA THR A 374 -7.16 15.26 -5.60
C THR A 374 -7.23 15.42 -4.07
N THR A 375 -7.89 16.48 -3.59
CA THR A 375 -8.10 16.73 -2.16
C THR A 375 -8.75 15.55 -1.41
N ARG A 376 -9.62 14.77 -2.06
CA ARG A 376 -10.27 13.58 -1.48
C ARG A 376 -9.58 12.26 -1.85
N TRP A 377 -8.42 12.34 -2.48
CA TRP A 377 -7.68 11.24 -3.09
C TRP A 377 -8.48 10.52 -4.20
N ALA A 378 -7.79 9.88 -5.11
CA ALA A 378 -8.38 8.95 -6.08
C ALA A 378 -8.25 7.52 -5.52
N TRP A 379 -9.34 6.74 -5.60
CA TRP A 379 -9.43 5.42 -4.96
C TRP A 379 -9.83 4.34 -5.95
N GLN A 380 -9.09 3.23 -5.89
CA GLN A 380 -9.41 2.02 -6.62
C GLN A 380 -9.06 0.78 -5.81
N THR A 381 -9.70 -0.32 -6.14
CA THR A 381 -9.46 -1.63 -5.55
C THR A 381 -9.36 -2.68 -6.63
N PHE A 382 -8.41 -3.59 -6.47
CA PHE A 382 -8.15 -4.68 -7.40
C PHE A 382 -8.32 -6.00 -6.67
N TRP A 383 -8.82 -7.03 -7.34
CA TRP A 383 -8.88 -8.39 -6.79
C TRP A 383 -8.71 -9.41 -7.89
N TRP A 384 -8.12 -10.55 -7.53
CA TRP A 384 -7.97 -11.65 -8.47
C TRP A 384 -9.35 -12.15 -8.89
N SER A 385 -9.57 -12.35 -10.19
CA SER A 385 -10.84 -12.82 -10.74
C SER A 385 -10.60 -14.06 -11.60
N ALA A 386 -11.37 -15.11 -11.34
CA ALA A 386 -11.34 -16.32 -12.15
C ALA A 386 -11.67 -16.02 -13.62
N ASN A 387 -12.59 -15.09 -13.88
CA ASN A 387 -12.84 -14.54 -15.21
C ASN A 387 -12.55 -13.03 -15.18
N PRO A 388 -11.35 -12.60 -15.58
CA PRO A 388 -10.99 -11.19 -15.50
C PRO A 388 -11.63 -10.36 -16.62
N ASP A 389 -12.13 -10.96 -17.69
CA ASP A 389 -12.79 -10.26 -18.80
C ASP A 389 -14.30 -10.06 -18.56
N GLN A 390 -14.89 -10.92 -17.72
CA GLN A 390 -16.27 -10.82 -17.25
C GLN A 390 -16.32 -10.96 -15.72
N PRO A 391 -15.74 -10.00 -14.99
CA PRO A 391 -15.70 -10.06 -13.54
C PRO A 391 -17.09 -9.84 -12.95
N TYR A 392 -17.34 -10.43 -11.77
CA TYR A 392 -18.53 -10.12 -11.00
C TYR A 392 -18.45 -8.72 -10.37
N LEU A 393 -19.62 -8.16 -10.00
CA LEU A 393 -19.71 -6.93 -9.21
C LEU A 393 -18.80 -6.98 -7.97
N PRO A 394 -18.12 -5.87 -7.60
CA PRO A 394 -18.40 -4.49 -8.02
C PRO A 394 -17.68 -4.04 -9.30
N SER A 395 -17.06 -4.95 -10.07
CA SER A 395 -16.57 -4.65 -11.42
C SER A 395 -17.61 -5.03 -12.49
N ASP A 396 -17.29 -4.76 -13.75
CA ASP A 396 -18.08 -5.18 -14.90
C ASP A 396 -17.20 -5.32 -16.16
N SER A 397 -17.80 -5.78 -17.27
CA SER A 397 -17.11 -5.95 -18.54
C SER A 397 -16.69 -4.63 -19.20
N THR A 398 -17.32 -3.51 -18.88
CA THR A 398 -16.91 -2.19 -19.37
C THR A 398 -15.59 -1.78 -18.73
N ILE A 399 -15.46 -1.97 -17.42
CA ILE A 399 -14.20 -1.75 -16.70
C ILE A 399 -13.14 -2.72 -17.21
N ALA A 400 -13.45 -4.01 -17.32
CA ALA A 400 -12.50 -5.02 -17.76
C ALA A 400 -11.96 -4.79 -19.19
N ALA A 401 -12.83 -4.39 -20.12
CA ALA A 401 -12.44 -4.14 -21.52
C ALA A 401 -11.45 -2.97 -21.70
N ALA A 402 -11.35 -2.08 -20.71
CA ALA A 402 -10.39 -0.97 -20.72
C ALA A 402 -9.01 -1.34 -20.13
N ARG A 403 -8.82 -2.59 -19.67
CA ARG A 403 -7.52 -3.05 -19.15
C ARG A 403 -6.46 -3.01 -20.27
N PRO A 404 -5.30 -2.37 -20.07
CA PRO A 404 -4.25 -2.26 -21.08
C PRO A 404 -3.42 -3.55 -21.11
N GLN A 405 -4.00 -4.62 -21.64
CA GLN A 405 -3.39 -5.96 -21.68
C GLN A 405 -1.99 -5.97 -22.31
N GLN A 406 -1.76 -5.14 -23.33
CA GLN A 406 -0.45 -5.05 -23.98
C GLN A 406 0.68 -4.52 -23.07
N ASP A 407 0.33 -3.84 -21.99
CA ASP A 407 1.27 -3.20 -21.05
C ASP A 407 1.39 -4.01 -19.73
N MET A 408 0.80 -5.20 -19.67
CA MET A 408 0.74 -6.07 -18.49
C MET A 408 1.28 -7.47 -18.83
N ASP A 409 1.85 -8.14 -17.83
CA ASP A 409 2.05 -9.59 -17.93
C ASP A 409 0.77 -10.36 -17.61
N ALA A 410 0.79 -11.67 -17.90
CA ALA A 410 -0.37 -12.53 -17.74
C ALA A 410 -0.91 -12.51 -16.29
N GLU A 411 -0.04 -12.62 -15.28
CA GLU A 411 -0.41 -12.57 -13.86
C GLU A 411 -1.18 -11.28 -13.53
N SER A 412 -0.66 -10.13 -13.97
CA SER A 412 -1.27 -8.82 -13.73
C SER A 412 -2.62 -8.67 -14.45
N GLY A 413 -2.82 -9.42 -15.54
CA GLY A 413 -4.04 -9.47 -16.32
C GLY A 413 -5.20 -10.21 -15.65
N HIS A 414 -4.97 -10.99 -14.59
CA HIS A 414 -6.00 -11.76 -13.88
C HIS A 414 -6.80 -10.98 -12.82
N TYR A 415 -6.65 -9.66 -12.75
CA TYR A 415 -7.29 -8.84 -11.73
C TYR A 415 -8.48 -8.05 -12.29
N ALA A 416 -9.57 -7.99 -11.52
CA ALA A 416 -10.69 -7.08 -11.73
C ALA A 416 -10.49 -5.78 -10.94
N MET A 417 -11.26 -4.75 -11.26
CA MET A 417 -11.12 -3.42 -10.65
C MET A 417 -12.47 -2.76 -10.37
N ALA A 418 -12.55 -2.01 -9.26
CA ALA A 418 -13.60 -1.02 -9.00
C ALA A 418 -12.96 0.27 -8.50
N LEU A 419 -13.62 1.41 -8.71
CA LEU A 419 -13.09 2.74 -8.40
C LEU A 419 -14.14 3.66 -7.77
N SER A 420 -13.71 4.56 -6.89
CA SER A 420 -14.56 5.55 -6.23
C SER A 420 -13.85 6.90 -6.13
N TYR A 421 -13.90 7.70 -7.20
CA TYR A 421 -13.25 9.03 -7.26
C TYR A 421 -14.19 10.14 -6.74
N GLN A 422 -15.33 9.74 -6.20
CA GLN A 422 -16.33 10.57 -5.53
C GLN A 422 -17.04 9.69 -4.49
N MET A 423 -17.57 10.30 -3.43
CA MET A 423 -18.35 9.58 -2.41
C MET A 423 -19.70 9.13 -2.97
N VAL A 424 -20.48 10.06 -3.53
CA VAL A 424 -21.79 9.78 -4.16
C VAL A 424 -21.81 10.34 -5.57
N ALA A 425 -22.71 9.82 -6.42
CA ALA A 425 -22.88 10.25 -7.81
C ALA A 425 -24.22 10.98 -8.00
N PRO A 426 -24.26 12.22 -8.51
CA PRO A 426 -23.12 13.03 -8.95
C PRO A 426 -22.26 13.55 -7.78
N ALA A 427 -20.99 13.85 -8.07
CA ALA A 427 -20.04 14.39 -7.11
C ALA A 427 -20.60 15.62 -6.39
N GLN A 428 -20.43 15.62 -5.07
CA GLN A 428 -20.81 16.71 -4.19
C GLN A 428 -19.59 17.58 -3.85
N PRO A 429 -19.76 18.88 -3.54
CA PRO A 429 -18.66 19.79 -3.19
C PRO A 429 -17.78 19.28 -2.04
N ILE A 430 -16.57 19.83 -1.86
CA ILE A 430 -15.66 19.44 -0.75
C ILE A 430 -16.32 19.65 0.62
N ASN A 431 -17.11 20.73 0.75
CA ASN A 431 -17.84 21.09 1.95
C ASN A 431 -19.25 21.56 1.56
N GLY A 432 -20.24 21.33 2.42
CA GLY A 432 -21.60 21.87 2.23
C GLY A 432 -22.52 21.12 1.26
N GLY A 433 -22.14 19.94 0.75
CA GLY A 433 -23.05 19.04 0.04
C GLY A 433 -24.15 18.44 0.95
N GLN A 434 -25.18 17.85 0.32
CA GLN A 434 -26.39 17.39 1.01
C GLN A 434 -26.59 15.86 1.01
N SER A 435 -25.60 15.09 0.54
CA SER A 435 -25.70 13.64 0.37
C SER A 435 -26.92 13.23 -0.47
N VAL A 436 -26.94 13.73 -1.72
CA VAL A 436 -27.99 13.45 -2.70
C VAL A 436 -27.42 12.72 -3.91
N GLY A 437 -28.22 11.88 -4.55
CA GLY A 437 -27.83 11.11 -5.74
C GLY A 437 -27.86 9.60 -5.52
N HIS A 438 -26.89 8.91 -6.08
CA HIS A 438 -26.76 7.45 -6.03
C HIS A 438 -25.46 7.07 -5.32
N SER A 439 -25.47 5.87 -4.75
CA SER A 439 -24.26 5.29 -4.19
C SER A 439 -23.21 5.03 -5.26
N VAL A 440 -21.95 5.28 -4.90
CA VAL A 440 -20.81 4.79 -5.66
C VAL A 440 -20.26 3.61 -4.88
N ILE A 441 -20.37 2.40 -5.43
CA ILE A 441 -19.94 1.19 -4.73
C ILE A 441 -18.60 0.73 -5.29
N ALA A 442 -17.59 0.63 -4.43
CA ALA A 442 -16.25 0.17 -4.80
C ALA A 442 -15.58 -0.45 -3.57
N TYR A 443 -15.72 -1.77 -3.44
CA TYR A 443 -15.19 -2.52 -2.31
C TYR A 443 -14.30 -3.67 -2.78
N ASN A 444 -13.35 -4.09 -1.95
CA ASN A 444 -12.59 -5.31 -2.20
C ASN A 444 -13.36 -6.52 -1.66
N PRO A 445 -13.70 -7.54 -2.48
CA PRO A 445 -14.44 -8.70 -2.00
C PRO A 445 -13.77 -9.42 -0.82
N HIS A 446 -12.44 -9.57 -0.87
CA HIS A 446 -11.69 -10.28 0.17
C HIS A 446 -11.56 -9.48 1.48
N LEU A 447 -11.71 -8.15 1.45
CA LEU A 447 -11.59 -7.31 2.66
C LEU A 447 -12.92 -6.87 3.25
N GLU A 448 -13.85 -6.43 2.41
CA GLU A 448 -14.99 -5.65 2.85
C GLU A 448 -16.28 -6.47 2.80
N ALA A 449 -16.44 -7.47 1.93
CA ALA A 449 -17.72 -8.18 1.77
C ALA A 449 -18.24 -8.79 3.09
N GLY A 450 -17.33 -9.17 4.00
CA GLY A 450 -17.65 -9.66 5.34
C GLY A 450 -18.02 -8.60 6.38
N PHE A 451 -17.94 -7.31 6.07
CA PHE A 451 -18.30 -6.26 7.01
C PHE A 451 -19.82 -6.22 7.25
N SER A 452 -20.18 -6.22 8.52
CA SER A 452 -21.55 -6.15 8.97
C SER A 452 -21.92 -4.72 9.39
N PRO A 453 -23.19 -4.44 9.67
CA PRO A 453 -23.58 -3.14 10.21
C PRO A 453 -22.76 -2.74 11.44
N SER A 454 -22.37 -3.66 12.33
CA SER A 454 -21.58 -3.28 13.52
C SER A 454 -20.18 -2.74 13.20
N THR A 455 -19.66 -2.99 12.00
CA THR A 455 -18.39 -2.45 11.52
C THR A 455 -18.46 -0.92 11.32
N PHE A 456 -19.63 -0.37 11.00
CA PHE A 456 -19.79 1.04 10.65
C PHE A 456 -20.34 1.87 11.80
N GLN A 457 -19.51 2.73 12.37
CA GLN A 457 -19.88 3.66 13.46
C GLN A 457 -20.28 5.03 12.91
N ALA A 458 -19.69 5.46 11.80
CA ALA A 458 -20.14 6.64 11.07
C ALA A 458 -21.31 6.24 10.17
N ARG A 459 -22.44 6.95 10.32
CA ARG A 459 -23.68 6.68 9.60
C ARG A 459 -24.14 7.94 8.88
N GLY A 460 -24.61 7.74 7.66
CA GLY A 460 -25.26 8.75 6.87
C GLY A 460 -26.28 8.11 5.94
N SER A 461 -27.04 8.95 5.26
CA SER A 461 -28.03 8.53 4.28
C SER A 461 -27.81 9.25 2.96
N ILE A 462 -28.34 8.69 1.89
CA ILE A 462 -28.34 9.31 0.56
C ILE A 462 -29.79 9.50 0.14
N THR A 463 -30.16 10.72 -0.22
CA THR A 463 -31.47 11.01 -0.82
C THR A 463 -31.35 10.86 -2.34
N GLN A 464 -32.03 9.85 -2.89
CA GLN A 464 -32.04 9.56 -4.31
C GLN A 464 -32.90 10.58 -5.09
N PRO A 465 -32.72 10.71 -6.42
CA PRO A 465 -33.48 11.66 -7.23
C PRO A 465 -35.01 11.47 -7.20
N ASP A 466 -35.48 10.26 -6.89
CA ASP A 466 -36.90 9.93 -6.70
C ASP A 466 -37.44 10.28 -5.29
N GLY A 467 -36.60 10.87 -4.44
CA GLY A 467 -36.92 11.22 -3.05
C GLY A 467 -36.72 10.07 -2.05
N LYS A 468 -36.35 8.87 -2.51
CA LYS A 468 -36.09 7.73 -1.62
C LYS A 468 -34.81 7.97 -0.82
N VAL A 469 -34.88 7.78 0.50
CA VAL A 469 -33.72 7.83 1.38
C VAL A 469 -33.18 6.40 1.55
N ILE A 470 -31.89 6.21 1.26
CA ILE A 470 -31.20 4.94 1.46
C ILE A 470 -30.11 5.09 2.53
N THR A 471 -29.88 4.01 3.27
CA THR A 471 -28.77 3.86 4.21
C THR A 471 -27.97 2.65 3.80
N ASN A 472 -26.67 2.83 3.61
CA ASN A 472 -25.74 1.73 3.37
C ASN A 472 -25.24 1.19 4.71
N GLU A 473 -25.29 -0.13 4.88
CA GLU A 473 -25.03 -0.77 6.18
C GLU A 473 -24.12 -1.99 6.08
N TYR A 474 -23.83 -2.47 4.87
CA TYR A 474 -23.01 -3.65 4.63
C TYR A 474 -21.73 -3.31 3.90
N GLY A 475 -20.72 -4.16 4.07
CA GLY A 475 -19.46 -4.06 3.34
C GLY A 475 -19.60 -4.02 1.83
N VAL A 476 -20.56 -4.76 1.28
CA VAL A 476 -20.86 -4.75 -0.17
C VAL A 476 -21.54 -3.46 -0.64
N GLN A 477 -21.74 -2.49 0.25
CA GLN A 477 -22.27 -1.16 -0.01
C GLN A 477 -21.29 -0.05 0.39
N THR A 478 -20.00 -0.37 0.55
CA THR A 478 -18.96 0.63 0.84
C THR A 478 -18.38 1.22 -0.45
N ASN A 479 -17.73 2.36 -0.28
CA ASN A 479 -16.61 2.73 -1.12
C ASN A 479 -15.43 3.17 -0.28
N CYS A 480 -14.25 3.13 -0.90
CA CYS A 480 -13.01 3.46 -0.22
C CYS A 480 -12.99 4.94 0.21
N MET A 481 -13.53 5.87 -0.59
CA MET A 481 -13.45 7.31 -0.30
C MET A 481 -14.21 7.70 0.99
N SER A 482 -15.46 7.25 1.16
CA SER A 482 -16.25 7.52 2.36
C SER A 482 -15.68 6.79 3.58
N CYS A 483 -15.24 5.54 3.42
CA CYS A 483 -14.67 4.75 4.50
C CYS A 483 -13.33 5.34 5.01
N HIS A 484 -12.44 5.74 4.09
CA HIS A 484 -11.14 6.32 4.44
C HIS A 484 -11.20 7.78 4.85
N GLY A 485 -12.17 8.55 4.34
CA GLY A 485 -12.31 9.96 4.71
C GLY A 485 -12.65 10.18 6.19
N GLN A 486 -13.04 9.13 6.90
CA GLN A 486 -13.25 9.14 8.35
C GLN A 486 -11.95 9.04 9.18
N ALA A 487 -10.78 8.88 8.54
CA ALA A 487 -9.49 8.73 9.22
C ALA A 487 -9.13 9.99 10.03
N GLN A 488 -9.20 9.87 11.36
CA GLN A 488 -9.05 11.00 12.28
C GLN A 488 -8.43 10.60 13.62
N TYR A 489 -7.59 11.47 14.17
CA TYR A 489 -6.93 11.31 15.47
C TYR A 489 -7.48 12.28 16.52
N GLN A 490 -7.81 11.77 17.70
CA GLN A 490 -8.07 12.53 18.93
C GLN A 490 -7.00 12.30 20.00
N SER A 491 -6.71 13.29 20.85
CA SER A 491 -5.66 13.24 21.89
C SER A 491 -6.12 12.67 23.24
N THR A 492 -7.24 11.96 23.29
CA THR A 492 -7.79 11.39 24.53
C THR A 492 -6.78 10.43 25.19
N PRO A 493 -6.33 10.69 26.44
CA PRO A 493 -5.32 9.87 27.10
C PRO A 493 -5.72 8.39 27.17
N GLY A 494 -4.79 7.51 26.80
CA GLY A 494 -5.01 6.06 26.83
C GLY A 494 -5.93 5.50 25.75
N HIS A 495 -6.56 6.33 24.92
CA HIS A 495 -7.54 5.88 23.92
C HIS A 495 -6.96 4.81 22.98
N TYR A 496 -5.78 5.03 22.38
CA TYR A 496 -5.17 4.08 21.44
C TYR A 496 -4.38 2.93 22.09
N LYS A 497 -4.45 2.77 23.41
CA LYS A 497 -3.97 1.54 24.08
C LYS A 497 -4.87 0.36 23.73
N ASP A 498 -6.15 0.63 23.50
CA ASP A 498 -7.07 -0.28 22.86
C ASP A 498 -6.83 -0.23 21.33
N PRO A 499 -6.35 -1.32 20.71
CA PRO A 499 -6.08 -1.36 19.28
C PRO A 499 -7.34 -1.18 18.42
N ASP A 500 -8.54 -1.49 18.95
CA ASP A 500 -9.79 -1.33 18.21
C ASP A 500 -10.14 0.15 17.99
N ASN A 501 -9.56 1.06 18.79
CA ASN A 501 -9.70 2.50 18.61
C ASN A 501 -8.86 3.06 17.44
N ARG A 502 -7.97 2.27 16.84
CA ARG A 502 -7.06 2.74 15.76
C ARG A 502 -7.67 2.63 14.36
N GLU A 503 -8.86 2.05 14.24
CA GLU A 503 -9.52 1.75 12.97
C GLU A 503 -11.01 2.11 12.99
N LYS A 504 -11.37 3.16 13.73
CA LYS A 504 -12.74 3.64 13.81
C LYS A 504 -12.78 5.16 13.94
N PRO A 505 -13.86 5.82 13.47
CA PRO A 505 -15.07 5.22 12.90
C PRO A 505 -14.91 4.81 11.42
N TYR A 506 -15.50 3.68 11.03
CA TYR A 506 -15.73 3.37 9.62
C TYR A 506 -17.13 3.77 9.16
N ALA A 507 -17.26 3.96 7.86
CA ALA A 507 -18.48 4.34 7.15
C ALA A 507 -18.71 3.41 5.96
N ALA A 508 -19.97 3.07 5.71
CA ALA A 508 -20.41 2.65 4.39
C ALA A 508 -20.56 3.87 3.47
N ASP A 509 -21.02 3.69 2.24
CA ASP A 509 -21.12 4.82 1.31
C ASP A 509 -22.18 5.85 1.73
N PHE A 510 -21.73 7.09 1.90
CA PHE A 510 -22.53 8.32 1.97
C PHE A 510 -21.59 9.53 1.81
N TYR A 511 -22.16 10.71 1.59
CA TYR A 511 -21.38 11.95 1.52
C TYR A 511 -21.20 12.63 2.88
N PHE A 512 -20.01 13.14 3.14
CA PHE A 512 -19.74 14.13 4.19
C PHE A 512 -18.72 15.18 3.72
N GLY A 513 -18.75 16.35 4.36
CA GLY A 513 -17.79 17.43 4.10
C GLY A 513 -16.48 17.22 4.87
N LEU A 514 -15.38 17.80 4.38
CA LEU A 514 -14.14 17.87 5.18
C LEU A 514 -14.24 18.85 6.37
N ASN A 515 -15.32 19.61 6.47
CA ASN A 515 -15.66 20.42 7.63
C ASN A 515 -16.78 19.78 8.48
N ASP A 516 -17.06 18.48 8.31
CA ASP A 516 -18.08 17.78 9.06
C ASP A 516 -17.86 17.91 10.59
N PRO A 517 -18.91 18.17 11.38
CA PRO A 517 -18.79 18.32 12.83
C PRO A 517 -18.11 17.14 13.54
N SER A 518 -18.14 15.93 12.97
CA SER A 518 -17.46 14.76 13.53
C SER A 518 -15.95 14.92 13.68
N PHE A 519 -15.33 15.83 12.92
CA PHE A 519 -13.90 16.16 12.98
C PHE A 519 -13.55 17.24 14.02
N GLN A 520 -14.52 17.85 14.70
CA GLN A 520 -14.25 18.90 15.68
C GLN A 520 -13.36 18.38 16.82
N GLY A 521 -12.28 19.13 17.12
CA GLY A 521 -11.31 18.76 18.16
C GLY A 521 -10.42 17.56 17.79
N LYS A 522 -10.44 17.13 16.51
CA LYS A 522 -9.67 16.00 16.00
C LYS A 522 -8.81 16.44 14.82
N LEU A 523 -7.82 15.61 14.52
CA LEU A 523 -6.87 15.81 13.44
C LEU A 523 -7.24 14.86 12.31
N GLN A 524 -7.66 15.39 11.16
CA GLN A 524 -7.82 14.59 9.95
C GLN A 524 -6.47 14.04 9.52
N LEU A 525 -6.46 12.77 9.10
CA LEU A 525 -5.25 12.03 8.77
C LEU A 525 -5.03 11.91 7.26
N ASP A 526 -5.57 12.85 6.49
CA ASP A 526 -5.48 12.88 5.02
C ASP A 526 -5.80 11.49 4.43
N PHE A 527 -6.93 10.90 4.86
CA PHE A 527 -7.44 9.58 4.46
C PHE A 527 -6.57 8.34 4.81
N ALA A 528 -5.44 8.53 5.51
CA ALA A 528 -4.47 7.47 5.78
C ALA A 528 -4.70 6.77 7.14
N TRP A 529 -5.67 5.84 7.20
CA TRP A 529 -5.89 4.96 8.37
C TRP A 529 -4.64 4.21 8.83
N SER A 530 -3.72 3.92 7.90
CA SER A 530 -2.46 3.23 8.22
C SER A 530 -1.56 3.99 9.19
N ILE A 531 -1.74 5.31 9.35
CA ILE A 531 -1.09 6.10 10.40
C ILE A 531 -1.52 5.62 11.78
N LEU A 532 -2.83 5.52 12.03
CA LEU A 532 -3.35 5.05 13.31
C LEU A 532 -3.08 3.56 13.54
N GLY A 533 -3.27 2.74 12.50
CA GLY A 533 -2.98 1.31 12.56
C GLY A 533 -1.55 1.03 13.02
N ASN A 534 -0.60 1.90 12.66
CA ASN A 534 0.81 1.78 13.01
C ASN A 534 1.30 2.81 14.04
N LEU A 535 0.38 3.45 14.79
CA LEU A 535 0.73 4.50 15.75
C LEU A 535 1.66 3.98 16.85
N VAL A 536 2.80 4.65 17.02
CA VAL A 536 3.72 4.44 18.14
C VAL A 536 3.23 5.28 19.32
N LEU A 537 2.91 4.62 20.44
CA LEU A 537 2.46 5.28 21.68
C LEU A 537 3.67 5.79 22.48
N ASP A 538 4.33 6.83 21.98
CA ASP A 538 5.50 7.45 22.59
C ASP A 538 5.17 8.61 23.54
N ASP A 539 3.90 9.00 23.64
CA ASP A 539 3.41 10.07 24.51
C ASP A 539 2.11 9.64 25.21
N ASP A 540 2.25 8.92 26.32
CA ASP A 540 1.14 8.36 27.08
C ASP A 540 0.46 9.34 28.06
N GLY A 541 0.63 10.64 27.84
CA GLY A 541 0.07 11.67 28.72
C GLY A 541 0.82 11.80 30.04
N GLY A 542 2.12 11.46 30.06
CA GLY A 542 3.00 11.70 31.21
C GLY A 542 3.10 10.58 32.24
N GLN A 543 2.59 9.38 31.97
CA GLN A 543 2.71 8.24 32.90
C GLN A 543 3.95 7.36 32.66
N GLY A 544 4.59 7.47 31.50
CA GLY A 544 5.82 6.73 31.16
C GLY A 544 7.03 7.13 32.00
N MET A 545 7.11 8.38 32.47
CA MET A 545 8.19 8.86 33.34
C MET A 545 8.03 8.48 34.83
N VAL A 546 6.86 7.99 35.26
CA VAL A 546 6.65 7.61 36.66
C VAL A 546 7.17 6.20 36.95
N LYS A 547 7.19 5.31 35.94
CA LYS A 547 7.69 3.94 36.11
C LYS A 547 9.22 3.83 36.20
N SER A 548 9.99 4.81 35.70
CA SER A 548 11.45 4.79 35.83
C SER A 548 11.96 5.25 37.20
N LYS A 549 11.21 6.10 37.93
CA LYS A 549 11.61 6.52 39.28
C LYS A 549 11.36 5.45 40.36
N LYS A 550 10.29 4.66 40.25
CA LYS A 550 10.03 3.55 41.21
C LYS A 550 10.93 2.33 41.00
N ALA A 551 11.47 2.14 39.79
CA ALA A 551 12.41 1.07 39.49
C ALA A 551 13.88 1.40 39.82
N MET A 552 14.19 2.67 40.14
CA MET A 552 15.52 3.10 40.62
C MET A 552 15.58 3.26 42.15
N GLN A 553 14.51 2.91 42.86
CA GLN A 553 14.43 2.94 44.34
C GLN A 553 14.13 1.56 44.95
N LYS A 554 14.35 0.48 44.20
CA LYS A 554 14.38 -0.89 44.72
C LYS A 554 15.62 -1.62 44.25
#